data_AF-A0A562HPS9-F1
#
_entry.id   AF-A0A562HPS9-F1
#
_cell.length_a   1.000
_cell.length_b   1.000
_cell.length_c   1.000
_cell.angle_alpha   90.00
_cell.angle_beta   90.00
_cell.angle_gamma   90.00
#
_symmetry.space_group_name_H-M   'P 1'
#
loop_
_entity.id
_entity.type
_entity.pdbx_description
1 polymer ?
#
loop_
_entity_poly.entity_id
_entity_poly.type
_entity_poly.pdbx_seq_one_letter_code
_entity_poly.pdbx_strand_id
1 'polypeptide(L)'
;MKKSTKVILSILCIILFLAVGFILKQPAKVPGVKVEMTEVLPNGQSKVIPPFMSMNEEDLRWILEKQTLLEELIADKMATDRDKVRIHLGTEPGGDAADILSCAITLAVEQGLKEETLNAILDLIVEEVSEAGTQHAVLRKEDIIIMNGKGEVLFSGDEQLLP
;
A
#
# COMPACT_ATOMS: atom_id res chain seq x y z
N MET A 1 -34.05 -40.88 38.56
CA MET A 1 -34.47 -40.61 37.17
C MET A 1 -33.33 -40.94 36.22
N LYS A 2 -33.41 -42.03 35.45
CA LYS A 2 -32.36 -42.43 34.49
C LYS A 2 -32.42 -41.51 33.27
N LYS A 3 -31.45 -40.58 33.12
CA LYS A 3 -31.35 -39.73 31.93
C LYS A 3 -31.17 -40.63 30.71
N SER A 4 -32.14 -40.60 29.79
CA SER A 4 -32.18 -41.44 28.60
C SER A 4 -30.98 -41.14 27.70
N THR A 5 -30.19 -42.16 27.36
CA THR A 5 -28.94 -42.06 26.56
C THR A 5 -29.15 -41.33 25.23
N LYS A 6 -30.37 -41.37 24.68
CA LYS A 6 -30.76 -40.66 23.45
C LYS A 6 -30.73 -39.13 23.60
N VAL A 7 -31.05 -38.63 24.80
CA VAL A 7 -31.03 -37.18 25.10
C VAL A 7 -29.59 -36.68 25.23
N ILE A 8 -28.70 -37.50 25.79
CA ILE A 8 -27.28 -37.16 25.95
C ILE A 8 -26.60 -37.08 24.57
N LEU A 9 -26.90 -38.02 23.67
CA LEU A 9 -26.35 -38.02 22.32
C LEU A 9 -26.82 -36.82 21.49
N SER A 10 -28.10 -36.43 21.62
CA SER A 10 -28.66 -35.26 20.94
C SER A 10 -28.02 -33.95 21.39
N ILE A 11 -27.74 -33.81 22.69
CA ILE A 11 -27.04 -32.63 23.23
C ILE A 11 -25.60 -32.56 22.73
N LEU A 12 -24.90 -33.71 22.65
CA LEU A 12 -23.53 -33.76 22.15
C LEU A 12 -23.44 -33.34 20.67
N CYS A 13 -24.40 -33.77 19.84
CA CYS A 13 -24.47 -33.35 18.43
C CYS A 13 -24.73 -31.85 18.27
N ILE A 14 -25.59 -31.25 19.10
CA ILE A 14 -25.87 -29.80 19.07
C ILE A 14 -24.61 -29.00 19.43
N ILE A 15 -23.84 -29.45 20.43
CA ILE A 15 -22.58 -28.79 20.82
C ILE A 15 -21.54 -28.87 19.69
N LEU A 16 -21.44 -30.01 19.01
CA LEU A 16 -20.55 -30.19 17.85
C LEU A 16 -20.93 -29.25 16.69
N PHE A 17 -22.22 -29.10 16.38
CA PHE A 17 -22.69 -28.15 15.35
C PHE A 17 -22.40 -26.69 15.72
N LEU A 18 -22.55 -26.33 17.00
CA LEU A 18 -22.21 -24.98 17.48
C LEU A 18 -20.70 -24.69 17.41
N ALA A 19 -19.85 -25.69 17.70
CA ALA A 19 -18.40 -25.56 17.61
C ALA A 19 -17.92 -25.36 16.16
N VAL A 20 -18.49 -26.09 15.19
CA VAL A 20 -18.15 -25.94 13.76
C VAL A 20 -18.63 -24.59 13.22
N GLY A 21 -19.81 -24.12 13.64
CA GLY A 21 -20.30 -22.78 13.30
C GLY A 21 -19.42 -21.63 13.83
N PHE A 22 -18.68 -21.86 14.92
CA PHE A 22 -17.76 -20.88 15.49
C PHE A 22 -16.44 -20.78 14.70
N ILE A 23 -15.97 -21.89 14.10
CA ILE A 23 -14.73 -21.90 13.30
C ILE A 23 -14.93 -21.21 11.93
N LEU A 24 -16.14 -21.28 11.35
CA LEU A 24 -16.48 -20.59 10.09
C LEU A 24 -16.72 -19.08 10.24
N LYS A 25 -16.90 -18.59 11.47
CA LYS A 25 -16.87 -17.16 11.81
C LYS A 25 -15.56 -16.85 12.51
N GLN A 26 -14.44 -17.04 11.81
CA GLN A 26 -13.28 -16.19 12.09
C GLN A 26 -13.75 -14.75 11.91
N PRO A 27 -13.72 -13.89 12.95
CA PRO A 27 -13.71 -12.46 12.67
C PRO A 27 -12.49 -12.25 11.78
N ALA A 28 -12.74 -11.69 10.60
CA ALA A 28 -11.71 -11.21 9.69
C ALA A 28 -10.60 -10.53 10.50
N LYS A 29 -9.34 -10.74 10.08
CA LYS A 29 -8.14 -10.02 10.57
C LYS A 29 -8.57 -8.71 11.20
N VAL A 30 -8.46 -8.61 12.52
CA VAL A 30 -8.69 -7.34 13.22
C VAL A 30 -7.79 -6.34 12.51
N PRO A 31 -8.35 -5.30 11.85
CA PRO A 31 -7.53 -4.26 11.26
C PRO A 31 -6.70 -3.71 12.42
N GLY A 32 -5.39 -3.62 12.23
CA GLY A 32 -4.49 -3.09 13.24
C GLY A 32 -5.11 -1.84 13.84
N VAL A 33 -5.34 -1.85 15.15
CA VAL A 33 -5.83 -0.69 15.87
C VAL A 33 -4.84 0.43 15.56
N LYS A 34 -5.24 1.36 14.68
CA LYS A 34 -4.58 2.65 14.53
C LYS A 34 -4.70 3.27 15.91
N VAL A 35 -3.62 3.21 16.68
CA VAL A 35 -3.52 3.89 17.97
C VAL A 35 -3.56 5.38 17.63
N GLU A 36 -4.75 5.96 17.63
CA GLU A 36 -4.92 7.40 17.61
C GLU A 36 -4.36 7.93 18.93
N MET A 37 -3.11 8.39 18.90
CA MET A 37 -2.51 9.05 20.05
C MET A 37 -3.28 10.33 20.31
N THR A 38 -3.99 10.36 21.44
CA THR A 38 -4.71 11.54 21.90
C THR A 38 -3.78 12.32 22.81
N GLU A 39 -3.36 13.50 22.37
CA GLU A 39 -2.66 14.45 23.24
C GLU A 39 -3.70 15.24 24.04
N VAL A 40 -3.55 15.27 25.36
CA VAL A 40 -4.38 16.09 26.25
C VAL A 40 -3.73 17.46 26.38
N LEU A 41 -4.35 18.47 25.78
CA LEU A 41 -3.90 19.85 25.87
C LEU A 41 -4.06 20.37 27.32
N PRO A 42 -3.31 21.41 27.74
CA PRO A 42 -3.37 21.97 29.10
C PRO A 42 -4.77 22.44 29.54
N ASN A 43 -5.68 22.65 28.58
CA ASN A 43 -7.07 23.04 28.79
C ASN A 43 -8.04 21.84 28.94
N GLY A 44 -7.53 20.61 28.98
CA GLY A 44 -8.33 19.39 29.12
C GLY A 44 -9.01 18.91 27.85
N GLN A 45 -8.74 19.53 26.69
CA GLN A 45 -9.24 19.06 25.40
C GLN A 45 -8.30 18.02 24.80
N SER A 46 -8.87 16.93 24.29
CA SER A 46 -8.12 15.87 23.60
C SER A 46 -8.08 16.19 22.10
N LYS A 47 -6.88 16.30 21.52
CA LYS A 47 -6.71 16.40 20.07
C LYS A 47 -6.34 15.03 19.53
N VAL A 48 -7.13 14.53 18.57
CA VAL A 48 -6.75 13.35 17.79
C VAL A 48 -5.59 13.76 16.90
N ILE A 49 -4.40 13.22 17.16
CA ILE A 49 -3.26 13.36 16.27
C ILE A 49 -3.29 12.12 15.37
N PRO A 50 -3.35 12.26 14.02
CA PRO A 50 -3.25 11.10 13.15
C PRO A 50 -1.94 10.37 13.49
N PRO A 51 -1.92 9.03 13.50
CA PRO A 51 -0.70 8.29 13.78
C PRO A 51 0.34 8.75 12.75
N PHE A 52 1.31 9.54 13.19
CA PHE A 52 2.52 9.75 12.42
C PHE A 52 3.11 8.35 12.29
N MET A 53 3.06 7.76 11.09
CA MET A 53 4.12 6.83 10.71
C MET A 53 5.40 7.58 11.02
N SER A 54 6.19 7.09 11.96
CA SER A 54 7.48 7.66 12.29
C SER A 54 8.44 7.36 11.14
N MET A 55 8.19 7.92 9.96
CA MET A 55 9.23 8.07 8.95
C MET A 55 10.24 9.06 9.50
N ASN A 56 11.52 8.70 9.44
CA ASN A 56 12.59 9.61 9.78
C ASN A 56 12.50 10.85 8.85
N GLU A 57 12.88 12.02 9.36
CA GLU A 57 12.85 13.27 8.56
C GLU A 57 13.76 13.15 7.33
N GLU A 58 14.83 12.37 7.44
CA GLU A 58 15.75 12.05 6.34
C GLU A 58 15.04 11.25 5.23
N ASP A 59 14.28 10.21 5.58
CA ASP A 59 13.52 9.40 4.62
C ASP A 59 12.44 10.22 3.93
N LEU A 60 11.74 11.08 4.68
CA LEU A 60 10.73 11.98 4.13
C LEU A 60 11.35 12.95 3.11
N ARG A 61 12.51 13.52 3.45
CA ARG A 61 13.22 14.46 2.57
C ARG A 61 13.68 13.75 1.30
N TRP A 62 14.27 12.57 1.44
CA TRP A 62 14.67 11.73 0.31
C TRP A 62 13.48 11.39 -0.60
N ILE A 63 12.32 11.01 -0.02
CA ILE A 63 11.10 10.74 -0.80
C ILE A 63 10.69 11.97 -1.61
N LEU A 64 10.62 13.15 -0.98
CA LEU A 64 10.18 14.38 -1.65
C LEU A 64 11.15 14.82 -2.76
N GLU A 65 12.46 14.67 -2.53
CA GLU A 65 13.50 14.94 -3.52
C GLU A 65 13.38 13.99 -4.72
N LYS A 66 13.23 12.68 -4.45
CA LYS A 66 13.07 11.67 -5.51
C LYS A 66 11.78 11.82 -6.28
N GLN A 67 10.66 12.13 -5.63
CA GLN A 67 9.40 12.44 -6.31
C GLN A 67 9.56 13.62 -7.26
N THR A 68 10.18 14.71 -6.81
CA THR A 68 10.39 15.91 -7.63
C THR A 68 11.29 15.61 -8.84
N LEU A 69 12.38 14.88 -8.63
CA LEU A 69 13.29 14.48 -9.71
C LEU A 69 12.59 13.59 -10.74
N LEU A 70 11.88 12.55 -10.28
CA LEU A 70 11.16 11.63 -11.16
C LEU A 70 10.04 12.34 -11.95
N GLU A 71 9.34 13.30 -11.33
CA GLU A 71 8.33 14.11 -12.03
C GLU A 71 8.95 14.87 -13.21
N GLU A 72 10.13 15.46 -13.02
CA GLU A 72 10.87 16.18 -14.06
C GLU A 72 11.36 15.23 -15.16
N LEU A 73 12.01 14.12 -14.78
CA LEU A 73 12.54 13.14 -15.73
C LEU A 73 11.45 12.48 -16.60
N ILE A 74 10.30 12.14 -15.99
CA ILE A 74 9.17 11.55 -16.73
C ILE A 74 8.54 12.61 -17.64
N ALA A 75 8.42 13.86 -17.18
CA ALA A 75 7.90 14.94 -18.00
C ALA A 75 8.77 15.17 -19.25
N ASP A 76 10.10 15.19 -19.08
CA ASP A 76 11.06 15.27 -20.18
C ASP A 76 10.95 14.07 -21.13
N LYS A 77 10.86 12.85 -20.58
CA LYS A 77 10.70 11.62 -21.36
C LYS A 77 9.44 11.63 -22.22
N MET A 78 8.37 12.22 -21.70
CA MET A 78 7.06 12.33 -22.36
C MET A 78 6.92 13.60 -23.21
N ALA A 79 7.93 14.49 -23.21
CA ALA A 79 7.87 15.81 -23.81
C ALA A 79 6.60 16.59 -23.38
N THR A 80 6.32 16.59 -22.08
CA THR A 80 5.13 17.22 -21.49
C THR A 80 5.52 18.13 -20.33
N ASP A 81 4.57 18.91 -19.83
CA ASP A 81 4.79 19.80 -18.71
C ASP A 81 4.86 19.01 -17.40
N ARG A 82 5.75 19.40 -16.47
CA ARG A 82 5.89 18.71 -15.16
C ARG A 82 4.58 18.66 -14.37
N ASP A 83 3.73 19.67 -14.47
CA ASP A 83 2.45 19.72 -13.74
C ASP A 83 1.45 18.63 -14.16
N LYS A 84 1.69 17.98 -15.30
CA LYS A 84 0.94 16.84 -15.83
C LYS A 84 1.42 15.49 -15.28
N VAL A 85 2.50 15.47 -14.50
CA VAL A 85 3.04 14.26 -13.88
C VAL A 85 2.96 14.43 -12.37
N ARG A 86 2.38 13.44 -11.68
CA ARG A 86 2.36 13.36 -10.22
C ARG A 86 2.83 12.00 -9.77
N ILE A 87 3.74 11.99 -8.81
CA ILE A 87 4.36 10.76 -8.30
C ILE A 87 4.20 10.69 -6.79
N HIS A 88 3.74 9.54 -6.33
CA HIS A 88 3.59 9.21 -4.92
C HIS A 88 4.47 8.01 -4.60
N LEU A 89 5.59 8.26 -3.90
CA LEU A 89 6.41 7.21 -3.30
C LEU A 89 5.95 7.01 -1.86
N GLY A 90 5.67 5.76 -1.49
CA GLY A 90 5.33 5.38 -0.14
C GLY A 90 6.23 4.25 0.33
N THR A 91 6.64 4.27 1.60
CA THR A 91 7.31 3.15 2.25
C THR A 91 6.29 2.27 2.95
N GLU A 92 6.40 0.96 2.73
CA GLU A 92 5.72 -0.04 3.54
C GLU A 92 6.75 -0.72 4.44
N PRO A 93 6.48 -0.82 5.76
CA PRO A 93 7.41 -1.44 6.68
C PRO A 93 7.59 -2.92 6.33
N GLY A 94 8.76 -3.24 5.78
CA GLY A 94 9.13 -4.55 5.27
C GLY A 94 9.51 -5.55 6.35
N GLY A 95 8.97 -5.47 7.58
CA GLY A 95 9.39 -6.35 8.68
C GLY A 95 10.91 -6.33 8.91
N ASP A 96 11.58 -7.49 8.73
CA ASP A 96 13.05 -7.66 8.86
C ASP A 96 13.83 -7.32 7.56
N ALA A 97 13.15 -6.96 6.47
CA ALA A 97 13.75 -6.59 5.20
C ALA A 97 13.77 -5.07 5.01
N ALA A 98 14.63 -4.59 4.10
CA ALA A 98 14.64 -3.20 3.64
C ALA A 98 13.21 -2.74 3.29
N ASP A 99 12.88 -1.48 3.58
CA ASP A 99 11.52 -0.97 3.37
C ASP A 99 11.12 -1.15 1.90
N ILE A 100 9.93 -1.71 1.69
CA ILE A 100 9.41 -1.90 0.33
C ILE A 100 8.81 -0.57 -0.09
N LEU A 101 9.24 -0.03 -1.23
CA LEU A 101 8.61 1.15 -1.78
C LEU A 101 7.44 0.76 -2.67
N SER A 102 6.32 1.44 -2.48
CA SER A 102 5.24 1.50 -3.45
C SER A 102 5.34 2.80 -4.24
N CYS A 103 5.01 2.75 -5.53
CA CYS A 103 5.03 3.92 -6.39
C CYS A 103 3.71 4.04 -7.15
N ALA A 104 2.99 5.14 -6.94
CA ALA A 104 1.80 5.47 -7.69
C ALA A 104 2.04 6.72 -8.54
N ILE A 105 1.71 6.63 -9.82
CA ILE A 105 1.96 7.69 -10.80
C ILE A 105 0.66 8.07 -11.48
N THR A 106 0.38 9.37 -11.52
CA THR A 106 -0.74 9.92 -12.29
C THR A 106 -0.20 10.78 -13.43
N LEU A 107 -0.62 10.45 -14.65
CA LEU A 107 -0.23 11.13 -15.87
C LEU A 107 -1.44 11.80 -16.51
N ALA A 108 -1.41 13.11 -16.71
CA ALA A 108 -2.46 13.83 -17.43
C ALA A 108 -2.29 13.65 -18.96
N VAL A 109 -2.50 12.43 -19.43
CA VAL A 109 -2.51 12.05 -20.85
C VAL A 109 -3.94 11.89 -21.35
N GLU A 110 -4.23 12.42 -22.54
CA GLU A 110 -5.56 12.32 -23.16
C GLU A 110 -5.82 10.95 -23.81
N GLN A 111 -4.76 10.22 -24.16
CA GLN A 111 -4.77 8.92 -24.81
C GLN A 111 -3.84 7.96 -24.06
N GLY A 112 -4.07 6.64 -24.21
CA GLY A 112 -3.21 5.62 -23.63
C GLY A 112 -1.74 5.77 -24.06
N LEU A 113 -0.82 5.36 -23.20
CA LEU A 113 0.61 5.35 -23.53
C LEU A 113 0.95 4.17 -24.44
N LYS A 114 1.92 4.38 -25.33
CA LYS A 114 2.56 3.27 -26.04
C LYS A 114 3.29 2.39 -25.04
N GLU A 115 3.24 1.07 -25.23
CA GLU A 115 3.90 0.09 -24.37
C GLU A 115 5.42 0.36 -24.21
N GLU A 116 6.09 0.76 -25.30
CA GLU A 116 7.51 1.14 -25.27
C GLU A 116 7.78 2.34 -24.34
N THR A 117 6.92 3.35 -24.38
CA THR A 117 7.02 4.53 -23.52
C THR A 117 6.75 4.17 -22.07
N LEU A 118 5.74 3.33 -21.83
CA LEU A 118 5.39 2.83 -20.51
C LEU A 118 6.56 2.05 -19.88
N ASN A 119 7.14 1.10 -20.63
CA ASN A 119 8.30 0.33 -20.17
C ASN A 119 9.51 1.21 -19.89
N ALA A 120 9.77 2.20 -20.74
CA ALA A 120 10.87 3.14 -20.51
C ALA A 120 10.66 4.03 -19.28
N ILE A 121 9.41 4.38 -18.95
CA ILE A 121 9.07 5.08 -17.71
C ILE A 121 9.32 4.16 -16.51
N LEU A 122 8.86 2.91 -16.57
CA LEU A 122 9.07 1.92 -15.50
C LEU A 122 10.56 1.67 -15.22
N ASP A 123 11.37 1.50 -16.28
CA ASP A 123 12.82 1.32 -16.15
C ASP A 123 13.47 2.54 -15.49
N LEU A 124 13.11 3.75 -15.92
CA LEU A 124 13.62 4.99 -15.35
C LEU A 124 13.29 5.11 -13.85
N ILE A 125 12.06 4.78 -13.46
CA ILE A 125 11.64 4.85 -12.04
C ILE A 125 12.44 3.86 -11.19
N VAL A 126 12.56 2.62 -11.65
CA VAL A 126 13.29 1.58 -10.93
C VAL A 126 14.77 1.96 -10.82
N GLU A 127 15.39 2.42 -11.90
CA GLU A 127 16.80 2.84 -11.93
C GLU A 127 17.06 4.00 -10.97
N GLU A 128 16.28 5.08 -11.05
CA GLU A 128 16.44 6.27 -10.23
C GLU A 128 16.17 6.03 -8.74
N VAL A 129 15.25 5.12 -8.42
CA VAL A 129 14.99 4.72 -7.02
C VAL A 129 16.04 3.75 -6.50
N SER A 130 16.65 2.95 -7.39
CA SER A 130 17.67 1.95 -7.05
C SER A 130 19.11 2.50 -7.06
N GLU A 131 19.35 3.69 -7.61
CA GLU A 131 20.70 4.25 -7.74
C GLU A 131 21.37 4.55 -6.37
N ALA A 132 22.34 3.68 -6.07
CA ALA A 132 23.54 3.80 -5.24
C ALA A 132 23.59 4.93 -4.18
N GLY A 133 23.03 4.69 -3.00
CA GLY A 133 23.38 5.49 -1.82
C GLY A 133 22.63 5.17 -0.53
N THR A 134 21.39 4.70 -0.61
CA THR A 134 20.55 4.47 0.57
C THR A 134 20.25 2.99 0.70
N GLN A 135 20.70 2.38 1.80
CA GLN A 135 20.40 0.98 2.17
C GLN A 135 18.90 0.69 2.43
N HIS A 136 18.01 1.61 2.06
CA HIS A 136 16.72 1.77 2.72
C HIS A 136 15.55 1.24 1.89
N ALA A 137 15.71 1.06 0.57
CA ALA A 137 14.56 0.63 -0.22
C ALA A 137 14.86 -0.11 -1.52
N VAL A 138 13.97 -1.05 -1.85
CA VAL A 138 13.91 -1.72 -3.15
C VAL A 138 12.54 -1.43 -3.75
N LEU A 139 12.51 -0.84 -4.94
CA LEU A 139 11.30 -0.66 -5.74
C LEU A 139 11.37 -1.59 -6.94
N ARG A 140 10.36 -2.44 -7.10
CA ARG A 140 10.26 -3.32 -8.27
C ARG A 140 9.09 -2.87 -9.14
N LYS A 141 9.04 -3.35 -10.39
CA LYS A 141 7.98 -2.96 -11.33
C LYS A 141 6.61 -3.41 -10.87
N GLU A 142 6.55 -4.50 -10.11
CA GLU A 142 5.32 -5.05 -9.55
C GLU A 142 4.70 -4.10 -8.51
N ASP A 143 5.53 -3.28 -7.86
CA ASP A 143 5.12 -2.32 -6.83
C ASP A 143 4.72 -0.95 -7.43
N ILE A 144 4.62 -0.84 -8.77
CA ILE A 144 4.29 0.40 -9.51
C ILE A 144 2.86 0.34 -10.08
N ILE A 145 2.12 1.42 -9.89
CA ILE A 145 0.82 1.66 -10.53
C ILE A 145 0.88 2.96 -11.32
N ILE A 146 0.46 2.93 -12.58
CA ILE A 146 0.36 4.11 -13.44
C ILE A 146 -1.09 4.32 -13.84
N MET A 147 -1.61 5.53 -13.61
CA MET A 147 -2.97 5.93 -13.90
C MET A 147 -2.98 7.16 -14.80
N ASN A 148 -4.04 7.36 -15.57
CA ASN A 148 -4.25 8.60 -16.29
C ASN A 148 -5.00 9.64 -15.42
N GLY A 149 -5.13 10.87 -15.93
CA GLY A 149 -5.84 11.96 -15.25
C GLY A 149 -7.35 11.74 -15.04
N LYS A 150 -7.93 10.66 -15.58
CA LYS A 150 -9.32 10.23 -15.35
C LYS A 150 -9.42 9.15 -14.27
N GLY A 151 -8.29 8.67 -13.75
CA GLY A 151 -8.22 7.56 -12.80
C GLY A 151 -8.28 6.18 -13.45
N GLU A 152 -8.13 6.08 -14.77
CA GLU A 152 -8.04 4.79 -15.45
C GLU A 152 -6.62 4.24 -15.28
N VAL A 153 -6.51 2.97 -14.89
CA VAL A 153 -5.22 2.29 -14.71
C VAL A 153 -4.63 2.00 -16.09
N LEU A 154 -3.45 2.55 -16.35
CA LEU A 154 -2.65 2.29 -17.55
C LEU A 154 -1.68 1.12 -17.33
N PHE A 155 -1.26 0.91 -16.08
CA PHE A 155 -0.39 -0.19 -15.67
C PHE A 155 -0.64 -0.54 -14.20
N SER A 156 -0.73 -1.84 -13.91
CA SER A 156 -0.78 -2.41 -12.57
C SER A 156 0.25 -3.54 -12.49
N GLY A 157 1.28 -3.38 -11.66
CA GLY A 157 2.32 -4.39 -11.50
C GLY A 157 1.80 -5.73 -10.97
N ASP A 158 0.77 -5.71 -10.10
CA ASP A 158 0.17 -6.91 -9.51
C ASP A 158 -0.60 -7.78 -10.52
N GLU A 159 -1.13 -7.20 -11.60
CA GLU A 159 -1.94 -7.94 -12.58
C GLU A 159 -1.09 -8.82 -13.53
N GLN A 160 0.23 -8.56 -13.63
CA GLN A 160 1.12 -9.38 -14.45
C GLN A 160 1.51 -10.73 -13.81
N LEU A 161 1.15 -10.95 -12.54
CA LEU A 161 1.44 -12.20 -11.80
C LEU A 161 0.34 -13.27 -11.94
N LEU A 162 -0.74 -12.99 -12.68
CA LEU A 162 -1.79 -13.97 -12.92
C LEU A 162 -1.54 -14.73 -14.25
N PRO A 163 -1.31 -16.05 -14.21
CA PRO A 163 -1.12 -16.88 -15.41
C PRO A 163 -2.41 -17.10 -16.22
#